data_AF-A0A366H185-F1
#
_entry.id   AF-A0A366H185-F1
#
_cell.length_a   1.000
_cell.length_b   1.000
_cell.length_c   1.000
_cell.angle_alpha   90.00
_cell.angle_beta   90.00
_cell.angle_gamma   90.00
#
_symmetry.space_group_name_H-M   'P 1'
#
loop_
_entity.id
_entity.type
_entity.pdbx_description
1 polymer ?
#
loop_
_entity_poly.entity_id
_entity_poly.type
_entity_poly.pdbx_seq_one_letter_code
_entity_poly.pdbx_strand_id
1 'polypeptide(L)'
;MTLDEASDTHSGAERSSLLQSLVRLNRYALLLLLVPAGVIYFWPGLEWKKQEAAKHTLTELTTQRDALAHKVAKLEKKLELIKNDPEYLETMARDKLSLQKDGEIILHFEE
;
A
#
# COMPACT_ATOMS: atom_id res chain seq x y z
N MET A 1 -78.60 0.52 38.80
CA MET A 1 -77.52 0.05 39.70
C MET A 1 -77.46 -1.45 39.51
N THR A 2 -76.64 -2.04 38.64
CA THR A 2 -75.19 -1.89 38.43
C THR A 2 -74.83 -2.54 37.08
N LEU A 3 -74.41 -1.78 36.06
CA LEU A 3 -73.84 -2.33 34.82
C LEU A 3 -72.92 -1.29 34.16
N ASP A 4 -71.90 -0.81 34.89
CA ASP A 4 -70.91 0.12 34.31
C ASP A 4 -69.48 -0.07 34.86
N GLU A 5 -69.22 -1.10 35.69
CA GLU A 5 -67.98 -1.20 36.48
C GLU A 5 -67.14 -2.44 36.11
N ALA A 6 -67.16 -2.88 34.85
CA ALA A 6 -66.46 -4.09 34.42
C ALA A 6 -65.51 -3.94 33.20
N SER A 7 -65.46 -2.78 32.55
CA SER A 7 -64.65 -2.60 31.32
C SER A 7 -63.27 -1.96 31.53
N ASP A 8 -62.97 -1.38 32.68
CA ASP A 8 -61.80 -0.49 32.81
C ASP A 8 -60.52 -1.18 33.31
N THR A 9 -60.60 -2.43 33.77
CA THR A 9 -59.44 -3.13 34.36
C THR A 9 -58.52 -3.81 33.34
N HIS A 10 -59.00 -4.09 32.13
CA HIS A 10 -58.21 -4.80 31.11
C HIS A 10 -57.35 -3.88 30.21
N SER A 11 -57.67 -2.58 30.09
CA SER A 11 -56.94 -1.69 29.16
C SER A 11 -55.56 -1.23 29.69
N GLY A 12 -55.36 -1.17 31.02
CA GLY A 12 -54.11 -0.69 31.62
C GLY A 12 -52.91 -1.64 31.48
N ALA A 13 -53.16 -2.96 31.55
CA ALA A 13 -52.12 -3.98 31.47
C ALA A 13 -51.59 -4.17 30.03
N GLU A 14 -52.48 -4.09 29.04
CA GLU A 14 -52.06 -4.16 27.63
C GLU A 14 -51.31 -2.90 27.19
N ARG A 15 -51.73 -1.71 27.61
CA ARG A 15 -51.02 -0.47 27.29
C ARG A 15 -49.60 -0.44 27.84
N SER A 16 -49.40 -0.91 29.08
CA SER A 16 -48.05 -0.92 29.69
C SER A 16 -47.11 -1.93 29.03
N SER A 17 -47.60 -3.12 28.65
CA SER A 17 -46.80 -4.11 27.90
C SER A 17 -46.50 -3.66 26.47
N LEU A 18 -47.43 -2.98 25.80
CA LEU A 18 -47.22 -2.38 24.47
C LEU A 18 -46.22 -1.22 24.51
N LEU A 19 -46.33 -0.30 25.49
CA LEU A 19 -45.36 0.78 25.70
C LEU A 19 -43.99 0.21 26.05
N GLN A 20 -43.93 -0.81 26.89
CA GLN A 20 -42.67 -1.47 27.26
C GLN A 20 -42.05 -2.21 26.06
N SER A 21 -42.85 -2.80 25.18
CA SER A 21 -42.39 -3.44 23.94
C SER A 21 -41.91 -2.40 22.91
N LEU A 22 -42.60 -1.26 22.78
CA LEU A 22 -42.16 -0.13 21.94
C LEU A 22 -40.82 0.44 22.39
N VAL A 23 -40.61 0.62 23.70
CA VAL A 23 -39.33 1.13 24.25
C VAL A 23 -38.20 0.12 24.04
N ARG A 24 -38.48 -1.18 24.21
CA ARG A 24 -37.50 -2.24 23.89
C ARG A 24 -37.15 -2.24 22.40
N LEU A 25 -38.14 -2.16 21.52
CA LEU A 25 -37.94 -2.13 20.07
C LEU A 25 -37.13 -0.90 19.63
N ASN A 26 -37.42 0.27 20.18
CA ASN A 26 -36.65 1.49 19.92
C ASN A 26 -35.19 1.36 20.42
N ARG A 27 -34.96 0.73 21.59
CA ARG A 27 -33.62 0.45 22.09
C ARG A 27 -32.83 -0.48 21.17
N TYR A 28 -33.48 -1.51 20.62
CA TYR A 28 -32.85 -2.39 19.62
C TYR A 28 -32.62 -1.67 18.28
N ALA A 29 -33.54 -0.82 17.84
CA ALA A 29 -33.37 0.00 16.64
C ALA A 29 -32.20 1.00 16.78
N LEU A 30 -32.08 1.63 17.95
CA LEU A 30 -30.94 2.49 18.28
C LEU A 30 -29.63 1.69 18.31
N LEU A 31 -29.60 0.51 18.94
CA LEU A 31 -28.41 -0.34 18.94
C LEU A 31 -28.05 -0.81 17.53
N LEU A 32 -29.02 -1.18 16.71
CA LEU A 32 -28.85 -1.59 15.32
C LEU A 32 -28.23 -0.47 14.48
N LEU A 33 -28.53 0.79 14.78
CA LEU A 33 -27.94 1.94 14.08
C LEU A 33 -26.56 2.32 14.63
N LEU A 34 -26.39 2.26 15.95
CA LEU A 34 -25.23 2.80 16.66
C LEU A 34 -24.02 1.86 16.60
N VAL A 35 -24.25 0.55 16.62
CA VAL A 35 -23.20 -0.48 16.50
C VAL A 35 -22.44 -0.39 15.15
N PRO A 36 -23.10 -0.41 13.97
CA PRO A 36 -22.39 -0.29 12.70
C PRO A 36 -21.73 1.08 12.54
N ALA A 37 -22.35 2.16 13.02
CA ALA A 37 -21.74 3.49 13.01
C ALA A 37 -20.46 3.56 13.84
N GLY A 38 -20.46 2.93 15.03
CA GLY A 38 -19.28 2.80 15.87
C GLY A 38 -18.16 1.98 15.22
N VAL A 39 -18.52 0.86 14.58
CA VAL A 39 -17.57 0.03 13.81
C VAL A 39 -16.95 0.84 12.67
N ILE A 40 -17.75 1.56 11.87
CA ILE A 40 -17.25 2.39 10.77
C ILE A 40 -16.31 3.49 11.28
N TYR A 41 -16.64 4.12 12.42
CA TYR A 41 -15.81 5.18 13.01
C TYR A 41 -14.49 4.67 13.59
N PHE A 42 -14.46 3.43 14.10
CA PHE A 42 -13.25 2.84 14.69
C PHE A 42 -12.37 2.09 13.67
N TRP A 43 -12.90 1.75 12.48
CA TRP A 43 -12.16 1.06 11.41
C TRP A 43 -11.34 1.90 10.41
N PRO A 44 -11.35 3.26 10.38
CA PRO A 44 -10.69 3.97 9.29
C PRO A 44 -9.17 3.78 9.30
N GLY A 45 -8.55 3.26 10.38
CA GLY A 45 -7.11 3.02 10.47
C GLY A 45 -6.55 1.91 9.56
N LEU A 46 -7.39 1.05 8.96
CA LEU A 46 -6.94 -0.08 8.12
C LEU A 46 -6.56 0.32 6.69
N GLU A 47 -7.18 1.36 6.14
CA GLU A 47 -6.94 1.80 4.76
C GLU A 47 -5.66 2.65 4.62
N TRP A 48 -5.16 3.23 5.72
CA TRP A 48 -3.99 4.12 5.69
C TRP A 48 -2.70 3.31 5.52
N LYS A 49 -2.61 2.14 6.16
CA LYS A 49 -1.45 1.25 6.02
C LYS A 49 -1.28 0.71 4.59
N LYS A 50 -2.38 0.46 3.87
CA LYS A 50 -2.33 0.02 2.47
C LYS A 50 -1.81 1.12 1.56
N GLN A 51 -2.20 2.36 1.80
CA GLN A 51 -1.74 3.50 0.99
C GLN A 51 -0.25 3.79 1.23
N GLU A 52 0.23 3.70 2.46
CA GLU A 52 1.66 3.86 2.75
C GLU A 52 2.50 2.76 2.13
N ALA A 53 2.07 1.50 2.25
CA ALA A 53 2.75 0.38 1.61
C ALA A 53 2.79 0.53 0.08
N ALA A 54 1.68 0.94 -0.55
CA ALA A 54 1.63 1.20 -1.99
C ALA A 54 2.53 2.36 -2.43
N LYS A 55 2.61 3.44 -1.63
CA LYS A 55 3.54 4.55 -1.91
C LYS A 55 5.00 4.10 -1.80
N HIS A 56 5.32 3.27 -0.80
CA HIS A 56 6.67 2.75 -0.62
C HIS A 56 7.08 1.86 -1.79
N THR A 57 6.22 0.92 -2.23
CA THR A 57 6.51 0.06 -3.37
C THR A 57 6.65 0.86 -4.67
N LEU A 58 5.81 1.87 -4.90
CA LEU A 58 5.96 2.76 -6.05
C LEU A 58 7.31 3.49 -6.04
N THR A 59 7.70 4.02 -4.88
CA THR A 59 8.98 4.73 -4.74
C THR A 59 10.15 3.79 -5.03
N GLU A 60 10.13 2.57 -4.48
CA GLU A 60 11.15 1.56 -4.75
C GLU A 60 11.20 1.15 -6.23
N LEU A 61 10.06 0.95 -6.87
CA LEU A 61 10.01 0.64 -8.30
C LEU A 61 10.57 1.79 -9.15
N THR A 62 10.29 3.04 -8.80
CA THR A 62 10.85 4.19 -9.53
C THR A 62 12.36 4.27 -9.40
N THR A 63 12.92 4.06 -8.21
CA THR A 63 14.38 4.09 -8.02
C THR A 63 15.07 2.96 -8.76
N GLN A 64 14.50 1.76 -8.77
CA GLN A 64 15.03 0.63 -9.55
C GLN A 64 15.00 0.90 -11.05
N ARG A 65 13.90 1.48 -11.55
CA ARG A 65 13.76 1.87 -12.96
C ARG A 65 14.80 2.90 -13.36
N ASP A 66 15.02 3.92 -12.55
CA ASP A 66 15.98 4.98 -12.85
C ASP A 66 17.43 4.46 -12.78
N ALA A 67 17.73 3.60 -11.80
CA ALA A 67 19.03 2.92 -11.73
C ALA A 67 19.30 2.05 -12.97
N LEU A 68 18.27 1.34 -13.46
CA LEU A 68 18.39 0.52 -14.66
C LEU A 68 18.57 1.38 -15.92
N ALA A 69 17.82 2.48 -16.05
CA ALA A 69 17.96 3.42 -17.15
C ALA A 69 19.38 4.02 -17.22
N HIS A 70 19.96 4.38 -16.07
CA HIS A 70 21.35 4.84 -16.01
C HIS A 70 22.35 3.76 -16.44
N LYS A 71 22.14 2.50 -16.05
CA LYS A 71 22.99 1.38 -16.50
C LYS A 71 22.92 1.17 -18.00
N VAL A 72 21.70 1.22 -18.56
CA VAL A 72 21.48 1.10 -20.02
C VAL A 72 22.21 2.22 -20.76
N ALA A 73 22.03 3.48 -20.37
CA ALA A 73 22.72 4.61 -21.00
C ALA A 73 24.24 4.47 -20.94
N LYS A 74 24.79 3.99 -19.82
CA LYS A 74 26.24 3.74 -19.68
C LYS A 74 26.72 2.62 -20.62
N LEU A 75 25.93 1.56 -20.76
CA LEU A 75 26.24 0.43 -21.63
C LEU A 75 26.13 0.81 -23.11
N GLU A 76 25.12 1.59 -23.49
CA GLU A 76 24.96 2.11 -24.84
C GLU A 76 26.16 2.99 -25.24
N LYS A 77 26.57 3.91 -24.36
CA LYS A 77 27.76 4.73 -24.59
C LYS A 77 29.03 3.87 -24.74
N LYS A 78 29.19 2.83 -23.91
CA LYS A 78 30.30 1.87 -24.05
C LYS A 78 30.25 1.12 -25.37
N LEU A 79 29.07 0.70 -25.81
CA LEU A 79 28.87 0.02 -27.09
C LEU A 79 29.20 0.93 -28.27
N GLU A 80 28.80 2.20 -28.19
CA GLU A 80 29.14 3.20 -29.20
C GLU A 80 30.66 3.40 -29.30
N LEU A 81 31.35 3.52 -28.16
CA LEU A 81 32.81 3.62 -28.13
C LEU A 81 33.49 2.37 -28.72
N ILE A 82 33.02 1.17 -28.37
CA ILE A 82 33.56 -0.08 -28.93
C ILE A 82 33.33 -0.16 -30.45
N LYS A 83 32.18 0.31 -30.95
CA LYS A 83 31.84 0.20 -32.37
C LYS A 83 32.55 1.24 -33.24
N ASN A 84 32.72 2.45 -32.71
CA ASN A 84 33.17 3.59 -33.50
C ASN A 84 34.67 3.90 -33.34
N ASP A 85 35.31 3.40 -32.28
CA ASP A 85 36.71 3.72 -31.97
C ASP A 85 37.59 2.46 -31.93
N PRO A 86 38.43 2.23 -32.96
CA PRO A 86 39.37 1.12 -32.99
C PRO A 86 40.50 1.25 -31.97
N GLU A 87 40.93 2.46 -31.57
CA GLU A 87 41.95 2.66 -30.52
C GLU A 87 41.41 2.27 -29.14
N TYR A 88 40.14 2.58 -28.87
CA TYR A 88 39.46 2.14 -27.65
C TYR A 88 39.35 0.61 -27.57
N LEU A 89 39.03 -0.04 -28.70
CA LEU A 89 39.00 -1.49 -28.81
C LEU A 89 40.38 -2.13 -28.57
N GLU A 90 41.43 -1.56 -29.15
CA GLU A 90 42.81 -2.01 -28.94
C GLU A 90 43.23 -1.86 -27.48
N THR A 91 42.92 -0.73 -26.86
CA THR A 91 43.25 -0.47 -25.45
C THR A 91 42.54 -1.45 -24.52
N MET A 92 41.25 -1.69 -24.71
CA MET A 92 40.48 -2.66 -23.92
C MET A 92 40.93 -4.10 -24.16
N ALA A 93 41.31 -4.46 -25.39
CA ALA A 93 41.84 -5.78 -25.71
C ALA A 93 43.21 -6.00 -25.07
N ARG A 94 44.08 -4.98 -25.08
CA ARG A 94 45.39 -5.00 -24.43
C ARG A 94 45.27 -5.15 -22.91
N ASP A 95 44.38 -4.39 -22.29
CA ASP A 95 44.11 -4.47 -20.85
C ASP A 95 43.62 -5.87 -20.45
N LYS A 96 42.65 -6.43 -21.20
CA LYS A 96 42.12 -7.79 -20.96
C LYS A 96 43.09 -8.93 -21.23
N LEU A 97 43.95 -8.79 -22.24
CA LEU A 97 44.90 -9.84 -22.64
C LEU A 97 46.27 -9.66 -22.00
N SER A 98 46.46 -8.61 -21.20
CA SER A 98 47.74 -8.20 -20.61
C SER A 98 48.87 -8.16 -21.64
N LEU A 99 48.55 -7.74 -22.86
CA LEU A 99 49.50 -7.66 -23.97
C LEU A 99 50.26 -6.33 -23.87
N GLN A 100 51.51 -6.39 -23.40
CA GLN A 100 52.43 -5.26 -23.38
C GLN A 100 53.12 -5.07 -24.72
N LYS A 101 53.40 -3.81 -25.06
CA LYS A 101 54.42 -3.45 -26.06
C LYS A 101 55.79 -3.54 -25.39
N ASP A 102 56.83 -3.91 -26.13
CA ASP A 102 58.20 -3.97 -25.60
C ASP A 102 58.59 -2.62 -24.96
N GLY A 103 58.70 -2.60 -23.62
CA GLY A 103 59.14 -1.44 -22.84
C GLY A 103 58.15 -0.78 -21.87
N GLU A 104 56.89 -1.22 -21.77
CA GLU A 104 55.92 -0.67 -20.79
C GLU A 104 55.81 -1.51 -19.50
N ILE A 105 55.42 -0.90 -18.37
CA ILE A 105 55.14 -1.57 -17.08
C ILE A 105 53.67 -1.28 -16.72
N ILE A 106 52.83 -2.31 -16.61
CA ILE A 106 51.43 -2.16 -16.19
C ILE A 106 51.37 -2.28 -14.66
N LEU A 107 50.98 -1.18 -14.00
CA LEU A 107 50.73 -1.14 -12.56
C LEU A 107 49.24 -1.42 -12.30
N HIS A 108 48.94 -2.60 -11.79
CA HIS A 108 47.60 -2.91 -11.28
C HIS A 108 47.52 -2.41 -9.84
N PHE A 109 46.67 -1.43 -9.58
CA PHE A 109 46.35 -1.00 -8.22
C PHE A 109 45.12 -1.79 -7.77
N GLU A 110 45.31 -2.70 -6.80
CA GLU A 110 44.18 -3.28 -6.06
C GLU A 110 43.59 -2.19 -5.15
N GLU A 111 42.28 -1.96 -5.26
CA GLU A 111 41.49 -1.11 -4.36
C GLU A 111 40.70 -2.00 -3.38
#